data_AF-A0A1W2E669-F1
#
_entry.id   AF-A0A1W2E669-F1
#
_cell.length_a   1.000
_cell.length_b   1.000
_cell.length_c   1.000
_cell.angle_alpha   90.00
_cell.angle_beta   90.00
_cell.angle_gamma   90.00
#
_symmetry.space_group_name_H-M   'P 1'
#
loop_
_entity.id
_entity.type
_entity.pdbx_description
1 polymer ?
#
loop_
_entity_poly.entity_id
_entity_poly.type
_entity_poly.pdbx_seq_one_letter_code
_entity_poly.pdbx_strand_id
1 'polypeptide(L)'
;MNAEFKAIVLCSELNLNKIGQHFGITRKFKWEDFLILKDQQLQGIVNETTNKIVYVFPYGSVVFINFQHHEIMDVVNYIKKLEPEINVANVFAYVDDYKLEINLDEPPAINNDFMLVGTQSDYQLEIVSTILAKSVSFEKNEIEVDTLLDRIENVVNNLNRGELGVSDEELAKMSASILSFKLNTISHIMLLDNPDITWNNEEASALYDELSVLFELKDRYEKIRHKTETIMDITEAFSNLVHARRGTRLEWAIIILIVIEIILSLYDLFFR
;
A
#
# COMPACT_ATOMS: atom_id res chain seq x y z
N MET A 1 -6.12 -31.10 -4.31
CA MET A 1 -6.93 -30.65 -5.46
C MET A 1 -6.21 -29.52 -6.17
N ASN A 2 -6.38 -29.32 -7.48
CA ASN A 2 -5.87 -28.10 -8.13
C ASN A 2 -6.53 -26.86 -7.51
N ALA A 3 -5.78 -25.76 -7.43
CA ALA A 3 -6.27 -24.51 -6.86
C ALA A 3 -5.98 -23.36 -7.82
N GLU A 4 -7.00 -22.59 -8.15
CA GLU A 4 -6.88 -21.34 -8.91
C GLU A 4 -6.98 -20.17 -7.94
N PHE A 5 -5.93 -19.36 -7.87
CA PHE A 5 -5.84 -18.19 -7.01
C PHE A 5 -6.12 -16.95 -7.82
N LYS A 6 -6.92 -16.04 -7.25
CA LYS A 6 -7.07 -14.68 -7.73
C LYS A 6 -6.90 -13.72 -6.56
N ALA A 7 -5.86 -12.90 -6.59
CA ALA A 7 -5.60 -11.86 -5.61
C ALA A 7 -6.07 -10.50 -6.11
N ILE A 8 -6.63 -9.69 -5.22
CA ILE A 8 -7.06 -8.32 -5.50
C ILE A 8 -6.77 -7.40 -4.31
N VAL A 9 -6.78 -6.09 -4.53
CA VAL A 9 -6.70 -5.08 -3.46
C VAL A 9 -8.01 -4.32 -3.34
N LEU A 10 -8.61 -4.32 -2.15
CA LEU A 10 -9.89 -3.64 -1.88
C LEU A 10 -9.73 -2.23 -1.33
N CYS A 11 -8.73 -2.01 -0.49
CA CYS A 11 -8.44 -0.73 0.18
C CYS A 11 -7.00 -0.73 0.71
N SER A 12 -6.61 0.27 1.50
CA SER A 12 -5.24 0.34 2.08
C SER A 12 -5.12 -0.43 3.39
N GLU A 13 -6.22 -0.59 4.13
CA GLU A 13 -6.25 -1.31 5.39
C GLU A 13 -7.63 -1.95 5.62
N LEU A 14 -7.64 -3.17 6.15
CA LEU A 14 -8.84 -3.89 6.57
C LEU A 14 -8.75 -4.23 8.06
N ASN A 15 -9.83 -3.92 8.80
CA ASN A 15 -9.92 -4.29 10.20
C ASN A 15 -10.33 -5.77 10.34
N LEU A 16 -9.34 -6.66 10.31
CA LEU A 16 -9.57 -8.11 10.42
C LEU A 16 -10.28 -8.52 11.72
N ASN A 17 -10.08 -7.78 12.81
CA ASN A 17 -10.75 -8.07 14.08
C ASN A 17 -12.26 -7.81 13.97
N LYS A 18 -12.65 -6.70 13.35
CA LYS A 18 -14.07 -6.36 13.11
C LYS A 18 -14.73 -7.34 12.12
N ILE A 19 -14.05 -7.64 11.02
CA ILE A 19 -14.55 -8.59 10.02
C ILE A 19 -14.64 -9.99 10.64
N GLY A 20 -13.57 -10.47 11.29
CA GLY A 20 -13.53 -11.77 11.96
C GLY A 20 -14.61 -11.93 13.01
N GLN A 21 -14.85 -10.91 13.85
CA GLN A 21 -15.92 -10.93 14.84
C GLN A 21 -17.31 -11.14 14.21
N HIS A 22 -17.57 -10.54 13.05
CA HIS A 22 -18.81 -10.73 12.30
C HIS A 22 -19.01 -12.19 11.84
N PHE A 23 -17.91 -12.89 11.55
CA PHE A 23 -17.92 -14.32 11.20
C PHE A 23 -17.77 -15.26 12.42
N GLY A 24 -17.90 -14.74 13.64
CA GLY A 24 -17.79 -15.53 14.88
C GLY A 24 -16.36 -15.94 15.25
N ILE A 25 -15.34 -15.33 14.61
CA ILE A 25 -13.93 -15.59 14.89
C ILE A 25 -13.47 -14.61 15.96
N THR A 26 -13.13 -15.15 17.14
CA THR A 26 -12.82 -14.37 18.35
C THR A 26 -11.34 -14.21 18.63
N ARG A 27 -10.46 -14.78 17.80
CA ARG A 27 -9.02 -14.56 17.90
C ARG A 27 -8.69 -13.11 17.54
N LYS A 28 -7.71 -12.53 18.23
CA LYS A 28 -7.15 -11.24 17.82
C LYS A 28 -6.16 -11.46 16.68
N PHE A 29 -6.32 -10.69 15.62
CA PHE A 29 -5.41 -10.63 14.49
C PHE A 29 -4.37 -9.55 14.73
N LYS A 30 -3.10 -9.92 14.59
CA LYS A 30 -1.98 -9.01 14.39
C LYS A 30 -1.85 -8.65 12.91
N TRP A 31 -0.87 -7.83 12.58
CA TRP A 31 -0.61 -7.42 11.19
C TRP A 31 0.00 -8.53 10.32
N GLU A 32 0.76 -9.44 10.91
CA GLU A 32 1.32 -10.63 10.24
C GLU A 32 0.27 -11.73 9.98
N ASP A 33 -0.88 -11.64 10.65
CA ASP A 33 -1.98 -12.59 10.50
C ASP A 33 -2.85 -12.26 9.28
N PHE A 34 -3.59 -13.27 8.82
CA PHE A 34 -4.69 -13.13 7.87
C PHE A 34 -5.95 -13.82 8.40
N LEU A 35 -7.09 -13.40 7.90
CA LEU A 35 -8.40 -13.99 8.17
C LEU A 35 -8.73 -15.00 7.07
N ILE A 36 -9.09 -16.23 7.44
CA ILE A 36 -9.55 -17.27 6.51
C ILE A 36 -11.06 -17.39 6.61
N LEU A 37 -11.76 -17.28 5.48
CA LEU A 37 -13.18 -17.61 5.34
C LEU A 37 -13.31 -18.84 4.44
N LYS A 38 -13.94 -19.90 4.94
CA LYS A 38 -14.22 -21.15 4.20
C LYS A 38 -15.55 -21.74 4.69
N ASP A 39 -16.07 -22.78 4.04
CA ASP A 39 -17.20 -23.56 4.53
C ASP A 39 -18.38 -22.72 5.06
N GLN A 40 -18.69 -22.83 6.37
CA GLN A 40 -19.82 -22.15 7.03
C GLN A 40 -19.71 -20.62 6.96
N GLN A 41 -18.50 -20.04 6.95
CA GLN A 41 -18.32 -18.60 6.85
C GLN A 41 -18.72 -18.04 5.48
N LEU A 42 -18.71 -18.87 4.44
CA LEU A 42 -19.10 -18.47 3.08
C LEU A 42 -20.58 -18.78 2.77
N GLN A 43 -21.26 -19.50 3.67
CA GLN A 43 -22.65 -19.88 3.48
C GLN A 43 -23.56 -18.64 3.45
N GLY A 44 -24.38 -18.54 2.39
CA GLY A 44 -25.27 -17.40 2.18
C GLY A 44 -24.59 -16.17 1.55
N ILE A 45 -23.27 -16.23 1.32
CA ILE A 45 -22.55 -15.27 0.48
C ILE A 45 -22.40 -15.84 -0.93
N VAL A 46 -21.99 -17.11 -1.04
CA VAL A 46 -21.89 -17.85 -2.30
C VAL A 46 -22.80 -19.08 -2.30
N ASN A 47 -23.19 -19.54 -3.49
CA ASN A 47 -24.10 -20.68 -3.64
C ASN A 47 -23.46 -22.03 -3.29
N GLU A 48 -22.19 -22.22 -3.66
CA GLU A 48 -21.41 -23.42 -3.37
C GLU A 48 -20.12 -23.04 -2.67
N THR A 49 -19.86 -23.63 -1.50
CA THR A 49 -18.70 -23.31 -0.65
C THR A 49 -17.58 -24.34 -0.75
N THR A 50 -17.82 -25.46 -1.44
CA THR A 50 -16.88 -26.59 -1.52
C THR A 50 -15.57 -26.16 -2.16
N ASN A 51 -14.45 -26.44 -1.48
CA ASN A 51 -13.08 -26.12 -1.94
C ASN A 51 -12.83 -24.63 -2.23
N LYS A 52 -13.62 -23.75 -1.63
CA LYS A 52 -13.48 -22.30 -1.72
C LYS A 52 -12.95 -21.72 -0.44
N ILE A 53 -11.88 -20.94 -0.58
CA ILE A 53 -11.21 -20.30 0.53
C ILE A 53 -10.95 -18.84 0.16
N VAL A 54 -11.24 -17.94 1.10
CA VAL A 54 -10.89 -16.53 0.99
C VAL A 54 -9.89 -16.20 2.09
N TYR A 55 -8.73 -15.69 1.69
CA TYR A 55 -7.74 -15.11 2.61
C TYR A 55 -7.88 -13.59 2.57
N VAL A 56 -8.10 -12.97 3.73
CA VAL A 56 -8.25 -11.52 3.88
C VAL A 56 -7.08 -11.00 4.71
N PHE A 57 -6.31 -10.07 4.16
CA PHE A 57 -5.10 -9.55 4.77
C PHE A 57 -5.32 -8.13 5.33
N PRO A 58 -4.60 -7.74 6.40
CA PRO A 58 -4.85 -6.47 7.09
C PRO A 58 -4.44 -5.26 6.23
N TYR A 59 -3.55 -5.45 5.27
CA TYR A 59 -3.13 -4.44 4.29
C TYR A 59 -4.06 -4.32 3.06
N GLY A 60 -5.33 -4.74 3.20
CA GLY A 60 -6.36 -4.48 2.20
C GLY A 60 -6.48 -5.47 1.05
N SER A 61 -5.58 -6.46 0.98
CA SER A 61 -5.56 -7.48 -0.06
C SER A 61 -6.41 -8.69 0.30
N VAL A 62 -7.01 -9.31 -0.72
CA VAL A 62 -7.85 -10.49 -0.58
C VAL A 62 -7.49 -11.49 -1.66
N VAL A 63 -7.24 -12.75 -1.28
CA VAL A 63 -6.99 -13.85 -2.22
C VAL A 63 -8.15 -14.84 -2.18
N PHE A 64 -8.66 -15.14 -3.36
CA PHE A 64 -9.76 -16.07 -3.59
C PHE A 64 -9.21 -17.34 -4.22
N ILE A 65 -9.55 -18.49 -3.63
CA ILE A 65 -9.20 -19.80 -4.16
C ILE A 65 -10.44 -20.48 -4.72
N ASN A 66 -10.42 -20.83 -6.00
CA ASN A 66 -11.48 -21.52 -6.74
C ASN A 66 -12.81 -20.75 -6.82
N PHE A 67 -12.76 -19.41 -6.90
CA PHE A 67 -13.95 -18.57 -7.08
C PHE A 67 -14.14 -18.15 -8.54
N GLN A 68 -15.40 -18.14 -8.96
CA GLN A 68 -15.78 -17.47 -10.22
C GLN A 68 -15.93 -15.96 -10.00
N HIS A 69 -15.82 -15.19 -11.09
CA HIS A 69 -15.87 -13.71 -11.02
C HIS A 69 -17.10 -13.16 -10.28
N HIS A 70 -18.30 -13.72 -10.51
CA HIS A 70 -19.51 -13.28 -9.84
C HIS A 70 -19.46 -13.55 -8.32
N GLU A 71 -18.87 -14.66 -7.91
CA GLU A 71 -18.75 -15.05 -6.50
C GLU A 71 -17.74 -14.17 -5.75
N ILE A 72 -16.66 -13.77 -6.43
CA ILE A 72 -15.74 -12.76 -5.91
C ILE A 72 -16.50 -11.46 -5.64
N MET A 73 -17.33 -11.02 -6.59
CA MET A 73 -18.15 -9.82 -6.40
C MET A 73 -19.16 -9.96 -5.26
N ASP A 74 -19.74 -11.14 -5.04
CA ASP A 74 -20.65 -11.40 -3.92
C ASP A 74 -19.92 -11.23 -2.56
N VAL A 75 -18.72 -11.81 -2.44
CA VAL A 75 -17.87 -11.65 -1.24
C VAL A 75 -17.42 -10.20 -1.07
N VAL A 76 -16.96 -9.54 -2.12
CA VAL A 76 -16.53 -8.13 -2.06
C VAL A 76 -17.68 -7.22 -1.63
N ASN A 77 -18.86 -7.41 -2.18
CA ASN A 77 -20.06 -6.67 -1.78
C ASN A 77 -20.47 -6.97 -0.34
N TYR A 78 -20.23 -8.18 0.15
CA TYR A 78 -20.45 -8.53 1.55
C TYR A 78 -19.45 -7.82 2.47
N ILE A 79 -18.15 -7.87 2.18
CA ILE A 79 -17.11 -7.20 2.96
C ILE A 79 -17.34 -5.67 2.97
N LYS A 80 -17.76 -5.07 1.86
CA LYS A 80 -18.12 -3.64 1.80
C LYS A 80 -19.21 -3.23 2.79
N LYS A 81 -20.16 -4.11 3.11
CA LYS A 81 -21.18 -3.80 4.13
C LYS A 81 -20.55 -3.63 5.52
N LEU A 82 -19.42 -4.30 5.76
CA LEU A 82 -18.64 -4.22 6.99
C LEU A 82 -17.66 -3.04 6.95
N GLU A 83 -17.04 -2.79 5.79
CA GLU A 83 -16.07 -1.72 5.55
C GLU A 83 -16.55 -0.77 4.41
N PRO A 84 -17.32 0.29 4.76
CA PRO A 84 -17.94 1.17 3.75
C PRO A 84 -16.96 1.95 2.86
N GLU A 85 -15.69 2.06 3.29
CA GLU A 85 -14.65 2.78 2.56
C GLU A 85 -14.13 2.02 1.32
N ILE A 86 -14.51 0.75 1.16
CA ILE A 86 -14.13 -0.06 -0.01
C ILE A 86 -14.77 0.49 -1.30
N ASN A 87 -13.91 0.81 -2.27
CA ASN A 87 -14.32 1.28 -3.58
C ASN A 87 -14.54 0.12 -4.57
N VAL A 88 -15.80 -0.23 -4.80
CA VAL A 88 -16.18 -1.37 -5.67
C VAL A 88 -16.03 -1.07 -7.16
N ALA A 89 -15.85 0.21 -7.55
CA ALA A 89 -15.70 0.55 -8.96
C ALA A 89 -14.38 0.01 -9.55
N ASN A 90 -13.35 -0.14 -8.71
CA ASN A 90 -11.98 -0.46 -9.11
C ASN A 90 -11.45 -1.75 -8.45
N VAL A 91 -12.34 -2.70 -8.15
CA VAL A 91 -11.99 -3.97 -7.46
C VAL A 91 -10.90 -4.75 -8.17
N PHE A 92 -10.89 -4.71 -9.50
CA PHE A 92 -9.94 -5.41 -10.36
C PHE A 92 -8.89 -4.47 -10.96
N ALA A 93 -8.59 -3.35 -10.31
CA ALA A 93 -7.52 -2.45 -10.74
C ALA A 93 -6.12 -3.07 -10.52
N TYR A 94 -5.98 -3.89 -9.48
CA TYR A 94 -4.76 -4.63 -9.12
C TYR A 94 -5.15 -6.09 -8.96
N VAL A 95 -4.65 -6.95 -9.84
CA VAL A 95 -5.05 -8.36 -9.90
C VAL A 95 -3.84 -9.20 -10.20
N ASP A 96 -3.70 -10.30 -9.47
CA ASP A 96 -2.71 -11.34 -9.75
C ASP A 96 -3.40 -12.70 -9.75
N ASP A 97 -3.02 -13.56 -10.68
CA ASP A 97 -3.62 -14.86 -10.92
C ASP A 97 -2.54 -15.93 -10.85
N TYR A 98 -2.81 -17.03 -10.14
CA TYR A 98 -1.84 -18.11 -9.99
C TYR A 98 -2.53 -19.46 -9.93
N LYS A 99 -1.79 -20.53 -10.28
CA LYS A 99 -2.32 -21.89 -10.22
C LYS A 99 -1.43 -22.79 -9.39
N LEU A 100 -2.05 -23.61 -8.56
CA LEU A 100 -1.41 -24.79 -7.97
C LEU A 100 -2.01 -26.01 -8.63
N GLU A 101 -1.17 -26.75 -9.34
CA GLU A 101 -1.54 -27.96 -10.05
C GLU A 101 -0.88 -29.18 -9.40
N ILE A 102 -1.64 -30.27 -9.34
CA ILE A 102 -1.14 -31.53 -8.79
C ILE A 102 -0.89 -32.50 -9.93
N ASN A 103 0.36 -32.91 -10.10
CA ASN A 103 0.75 -33.91 -11.08
C ASN A 103 1.84 -34.82 -10.48
N LEU A 104 1.59 -36.12 -10.46
CA LEU A 104 2.52 -37.13 -9.94
C LEU A 104 3.53 -37.59 -11.00
N ASP A 105 3.23 -37.38 -12.27
CA ASP A 105 4.01 -37.88 -13.41
C ASP A 105 5.08 -36.87 -13.88
N GLU A 106 4.97 -35.62 -13.43
CA GLU A 106 5.87 -34.53 -13.80
C GLU A 106 6.70 -34.05 -12.59
N PRO A 107 7.94 -33.58 -12.81
CA PRO A 107 8.75 -33.04 -11.73
C PRO A 107 8.13 -31.74 -11.17
N PRO A 108 8.28 -31.45 -9.87
CA PRO A 108 7.85 -30.18 -9.31
C PRO A 108 8.45 -28.99 -10.06
N ALA A 109 7.65 -27.97 -10.31
CA ALA A 109 8.05 -26.78 -11.06
C ALA A 109 7.32 -25.56 -10.51
N ILE A 110 8.02 -24.42 -10.44
CA ILE A 110 7.47 -23.15 -9.96
C ILE A 110 7.90 -22.05 -10.92
N ASN A 111 6.93 -21.22 -11.33
CA ASN A 111 7.17 -19.98 -12.08
C ASN A 111 6.08 -18.94 -11.71
N ASN A 112 6.03 -17.82 -12.42
CA ASN A 112 5.12 -16.71 -12.12
C ASN A 112 3.64 -17.02 -12.36
N ASP A 113 3.31 -18.07 -13.13
CA ASP A 113 1.94 -18.41 -13.51
C ASP A 113 1.40 -19.61 -12.71
N PHE A 114 2.28 -20.55 -12.36
CA PHE A 114 1.87 -21.77 -11.66
C PHE A 114 2.97 -22.42 -10.82
N MET A 115 2.51 -23.24 -9.88
CA MET A 115 3.27 -24.21 -9.10
C MET A 115 2.72 -25.62 -9.34
N LEU A 116 3.59 -26.56 -9.69
CA LEU A 116 3.30 -27.96 -9.89
C LEU A 116 3.88 -28.77 -8.72
N VAL A 117 3.03 -29.55 -8.05
CA VAL A 117 3.43 -30.36 -6.89
C VAL A 117 2.90 -31.79 -6.98
N GLY A 118 3.60 -32.75 -6.38
CA GLY A 118 3.15 -34.15 -6.34
C GLY A 118 1.98 -34.38 -5.37
N THR A 119 1.89 -33.58 -4.31
CA THR A 119 0.83 -33.63 -3.30
C THR A 119 0.53 -32.22 -2.78
N GLN A 120 -0.75 -31.93 -2.56
CA GLN A 120 -1.17 -30.65 -1.98
C GLN A 120 -1.17 -30.69 -0.45
N SER A 121 -0.56 -29.66 0.13
CA SER A 121 -0.50 -29.42 1.57
C SER A 121 -1.10 -28.05 1.90
N ASP A 122 -1.66 -27.90 3.10
CA ASP A 122 -2.34 -26.65 3.51
C ASP A 122 -1.39 -25.44 3.50
N TYR A 123 -0.11 -25.64 3.87
CA TYR A 123 0.89 -24.57 3.86
C TYR A 123 1.10 -23.98 2.46
N GLN A 124 0.93 -24.77 1.39
CA GLN A 124 1.12 -24.28 0.03
C GLN A 124 0.06 -23.24 -0.34
N LEU A 125 -1.20 -23.48 0.04
CA LEU A 125 -2.29 -22.52 -0.20
C LEU A 125 -2.06 -21.22 0.56
N GLU A 126 -1.60 -21.32 1.80
CA GLU A 126 -1.31 -20.18 2.67
C GLU A 126 -0.13 -19.34 2.17
N ILE A 127 0.99 -19.99 1.84
CA ILE A 127 2.19 -19.30 1.34
C ILE A 127 1.90 -18.64 0.00
N VAL A 128 1.30 -19.36 -0.97
CA VAL A 128 0.94 -18.77 -2.28
C VAL A 128 -0.02 -17.59 -2.09
N SER A 129 -1.06 -17.73 -1.26
CA SER A 129 -1.99 -16.63 -0.99
C SER A 129 -1.29 -15.42 -0.36
N THR A 130 -0.32 -15.65 0.52
CA THR A 130 0.43 -14.58 1.17
C THR A 130 1.34 -13.85 0.17
N ILE A 131 2.03 -14.58 -0.70
CA ILE A 131 2.87 -14.00 -1.75
C ILE A 131 2.03 -13.16 -2.72
N LEU A 132 0.92 -13.70 -3.21
CA LEU A 132 0.05 -12.98 -4.13
C LEU A 132 -0.58 -11.75 -3.48
N ALA A 133 -1.01 -11.85 -2.22
CA ALA A 133 -1.52 -10.70 -1.48
C ALA A 133 -0.47 -9.59 -1.36
N LYS A 134 0.79 -9.94 -1.07
CA LYS A 134 1.91 -8.99 -1.04
C LYS A 134 2.19 -8.40 -2.43
N SER A 135 2.16 -9.23 -3.48
CA SER A 135 2.37 -8.83 -4.88
C SER A 135 1.39 -7.74 -5.32
N VAL A 136 0.07 -7.97 -5.19
CA VAL A 136 -0.94 -6.98 -5.59
C VAL A 136 -0.91 -5.72 -4.71
N SER A 137 -0.55 -5.88 -3.43
CA SER A 137 -0.36 -4.74 -2.54
C SER A 137 0.80 -3.87 -2.99
N PHE A 138 1.95 -4.47 -3.33
CA PHE A 138 3.09 -3.72 -3.84
C PHE A 138 2.75 -2.99 -5.14
N GLU A 139 1.98 -3.60 -6.04
CA GLU A 139 1.59 -2.97 -7.30
C GLU A 139 0.80 -1.68 -7.08
N LYS A 140 -0.21 -1.74 -6.18
CA LYS A 140 -0.96 -0.55 -5.77
C LYS A 140 -0.03 0.53 -5.22
N ASN A 141 0.90 0.16 -4.35
CA ASN A 141 1.79 1.12 -3.71
C ASN A 141 2.81 1.73 -4.70
N GLU A 142 3.30 0.95 -5.66
CA GLU A 142 4.16 1.46 -6.75
C GLU A 142 3.46 2.58 -7.53
N ILE A 143 2.19 2.38 -7.89
CA ILE A 143 1.37 3.37 -8.60
C ILE A 143 1.06 4.61 -7.73
N GLU A 144 0.79 4.41 -6.44
CA GLU A 144 0.58 5.52 -5.50
C GLU A 144 1.85 6.38 -5.34
N VAL A 145 3.03 5.75 -5.22
CA VAL A 145 4.31 6.48 -5.16
C VAL A 145 4.59 7.23 -6.45
N ASP A 146 4.36 6.61 -7.60
CA ASP A 146 4.59 7.27 -8.89
C ASP A 146 3.70 8.50 -9.05
N THR A 147 2.45 8.44 -8.58
CA THR A 147 1.56 9.60 -8.54
C THR A 147 2.10 10.73 -7.64
N LEU A 148 2.75 10.41 -6.52
CA LEU A 148 3.40 11.41 -5.66
C LEU A 148 4.66 11.99 -6.30
N LEU A 149 5.43 11.16 -6.99
CA LEU A 149 6.62 11.58 -7.73
C LEU A 149 6.24 12.60 -8.82
N ASP A 150 5.22 12.30 -9.63
CA ASP A 150 4.71 13.20 -10.67
C ASP A 150 4.30 14.57 -10.10
N ARG A 151 3.67 14.59 -8.92
CA ARG A 151 3.29 15.85 -8.25
C ARG A 151 4.53 16.65 -7.84
N ILE A 152 5.55 15.99 -7.32
CA ILE A 152 6.82 16.64 -6.95
C ILE A 152 7.57 17.16 -8.17
N GLU A 153 7.62 16.39 -9.25
CA GLU A 153 8.24 16.84 -10.50
C GLU A 153 7.59 18.13 -11.02
N ASN A 154 6.27 18.25 -10.91
CA ASN A 154 5.57 19.50 -11.27
C ASN A 154 6.02 20.69 -10.40
N VAL A 155 6.19 20.49 -9.09
CA VAL A 155 6.71 21.55 -8.20
C VAL A 155 8.13 21.95 -8.56
N VAL A 156 9.01 20.98 -8.84
CA VAL A 156 10.39 21.23 -9.29
C VAL A 156 10.43 21.95 -10.63
N ASN A 157 9.56 21.59 -11.57
CA ASN A 157 9.48 22.24 -12.88
C ASN A 157 9.03 23.71 -12.78
N ASN A 158 8.10 24.02 -11.87
CA ASN A 158 7.71 25.41 -11.59
C ASN A 158 8.89 26.21 -10.99
N LEU A 159 9.67 25.58 -10.11
CA LEU A 159 10.90 26.19 -9.55
C LEU A 159 11.92 26.52 -10.64
N ASN A 160 12.16 25.61 -11.59
CA ASN A 160 13.07 25.84 -12.72
C ASN A 160 12.67 27.06 -13.57
N ARG A 161 11.39 27.42 -13.59
CA ARG A 161 10.86 28.62 -14.27
C ARG A 161 10.92 29.88 -13.40
N GLY A 162 11.41 29.78 -12.17
CA GLY A 162 11.41 30.87 -11.18
C GLY A 162 10.05 31.10 -10.51
N GLU A 163 9.06 30.26 -10.79
CA GLU A 163 7.69 30.34 -10.30
C GLU A 163 7.57 29.61 -8.96
N LEU A 164 8.00 30.28 -7.90
CA LEU A 164 7.80 29.86 -6.50
C LEU A 164 6.36 30.19 -6.02
N GLY A 165 5.36 30.02 -6.88
CA GLY A 165 3.96 30.38 -6.63
C GLY A 165 3.18 29.40 -5.76
N VAL A 166 3.82 28.32 -5.29
CA VAL A 166 3.19 27.30 -4.44
C VAL A 166 2.88 27.87 -3.06
N SER A 167 1.64 27.73 -2.61
CA SER A 167 1.21 28.23 -1.30
C SER A 167 1.73 27.37 -0.14
N ASP A 168 1.80 27.91 1.09
CA ASP A 168 2.14 27.09 2.27
C ASP A 168 1.14 25.96 2.48
N GLU A 169 -0.13 26.22 2.18
CA GLU A 169 -1.19 25.23 2.33
C GLU A 169 -0.97 24.05 1.39
N GLU A 170 -0.57 24.32 0.15
CA GLU A 170 -0.27 23.29 -0.83
C GLU A 170 0.97 22.48 -0.44
N LEU A 171 2.02 23.14 0.08
CA LEU A 171 3.18 22.44 0.62
C LEU A 171 2.87 21.62 1.85
N ALA A 172 2.07 22.13 2.77
CA ALA A 172 1.64 21.40 3.95
C ALA A 172 0.82 20.16 3.54
N LYS A 173 -0.08 20.29 2.57
CA LYS A 173 -0.85 19.15 2.02
C LYS A 173 0.03 18.13 1.32
N MET A 174 1.04 18.57 0.58
CA MET A 174 1.98 17.68 -0.09
C MET A 174 2.85 16.93 0.92
N SER A 175 3.45 17.64 1.88
CA SER A 175 4.17 17.05 3.01
C SER A 175 3.31 16.08 3.81
N ALA A 176 2.04 16.44 4.07
CA ALA A 176 1.10 15.55 4.74
C ALA A 176 0.82 14.29 3.92
N SER A 177 0.62 14.42 2.60
CA SER A 177 0.40 13.27 1.71
C SER A 177 1.59 12.32 1.69
N ILE A 178 2.82 12.87 1.64
CA ILE A 178 4.06 12.10 1.64
C ILE A 178 4.29 11.46 3.00
N LEU A 179 4.01 12.16 4.11
CA LEU A 179 4.13 11.61 5.45
C LEU A 179 3.08 10.53 5.70
N SER A 180 1.85 10.72 5.25
CA SER A 180 0.80 9.69 5.28
C SER A 180 1.20 8.47 4.46
N PHE A 181 1.73 8.69 3.25
CA PHE A 181 2.26 7.60 2.44
C PHE A 181 3.39 6.87 3.17
N LYS A 182 4.37 7.58 3.74
CA LYS A 182 5.47 7.00 4.51
C LYS A 182 5.00 6.24 5.75
N LEU A 183 4.01 6.75 6.49
CA LEU A 183 3.39 6.05 7.61
C LEU A 183 2.73 4.75 7.14
N ASN A 184 2.06 4.77 5.99
CA ASN A 184 1.54 3.57 5.35
C ASN A 184 2.66 2.68 4.80
N THR A 185 3.82 3.22 4.39
CA THR A 185 5.00 2.45 3.97
C THR A 185 5.71 1.74 5.10
N ILE A 186 5.59 2.23 6.35
CA ILE A 186 6.04 1.46 7.53
C ILE A 186 5.30 0.12 7.61
N SER A 187 4.04 0.06 7.14
CA SER A 187 3.32 -1.20 7.00
C SER A 187 3.92 -2.13 5.92
N HIS A 188 4.68 -1.60 4.96
CA HIS A 188 5.38 -2.37 3.92
C HIS A 188 6.65 -3.06 4.43
N ILE A 189 7.31 -2.54 5.46
CA ILE A 189 8.36 -3.31 6.17
C ILE A 189 7.76 -4.61 6.70
N MET A 190 6.55 -4.52 7.24
CA MET A 190 5.82 -5.68 7.75
C MET A 190 5.29 -6.59 6.63
N LEU A 191 5.20 -6.11 5.37
CA LEU A 191 4.97 -6.98 4.22
C LEU A 191 6.19 -7.85 3.89
N LEU A 192 7.38 -7.55 4.41
CA LEU A 192 8.55 -8.43 4.24
C LEU A 192 8.61 -9.52 5.32
N ASP A 193 7.85 -9.39 6.41
CA ASP A 193 7.87 -10.36 7.49
C ASP A 193 7.39 -11.73 7.00
N ASN A 194 8.08 -12.77 7.47
CA ASN A 194 7.75 -14.14 7.14
C ASN A 194 6.45 -14.56 7.85
N PRO A 195 5.55 -15.30 7.18
CA PRO A 195 4.34 -15.84 7.80
C PRO A 195 4.65 -16.75 9.00
N ASP A 196 3.77 -16.78 10.00
CA ASP A 196 3.98 -17.54 11.23
C ASP A 196 4.31 -19.04 11.00
N ILE A 197 3.73 -19.63 9.95
CA ILE A 197 3.95 -21.03 9.60
C ILE A 197 5.41 -21.34 9.24
N THR A 198 6.17 -20.37 8.70
CA THR A 198 7.56 -20.60 8.27
C THR A 198 8.51 -20.84 9.44
N TRP A 199 8.16 -20.37 10.65
CA TRP A 199 8.98 -20.60 11.85
C TRP A 199 8.98 -22.05 12.30
N ASN A 200 7.92 -22.80 11.97
CA ASN A 200 7.69 -24.16 12.45
C ASN A 200 7.69 -25.20 11.31
N ASN A 201 7.66 -24.76 10.05
CA ASN A 201 7.62 -25.63 8.88
C ASN A 201 8.71 -25.21 7.87
N GLU A 202 9.73 -26.05 7.75
CA GLU A 202 10.88 -25.84 6.85
C GLU A 202 10.46 -25.81 5.37
N GLU A 203 9.51 -26.66 4.95
CA GLU A 203 8.99 -26.65 3.58
C GLU A 203 8.24 -25.36 3.28
N ALA A 204 7.48 -24.85 4.25
CA ALA A 204 6.78 -23.57 4.10
C ALA A 204 7.75 -22.40 4.02
N SER A 205 8.84 -22.42 4.81
CA SER A 205 9.91 -21.41 4.73
C SER A 205 10.60 -21.44 3.37
N ALA A 206 10.99 -22.63 2.89
CA ALA A 206 11.66 -22.77 1.60
C ALA A 206 10.77 -22.29 0.44
N LEU A 207 9.49 -22.66 0.46
CA LEU A 207 8.52 -22.19 -0.54
C LEU A 207 8.33 -20.68 -0.48
N TYR A 208 8.23 -20.10 0.72
CA TYR A 208 8.10 -18.66 0.88
C TYR A 208 9.32 -17.92 0.34
N ASP A 209 10.54 -18.41 0.62
CA ASP A 209 11.78 -17.80 0.12
C ASP A 209 11.87 -17.87 -1.40
N GLU A 210 11.56 -19.03 -2.00
CA GLU A 210 11.56 -19.23 -3.46
C GLU A 210 10.55 -18.30 -4.16
N LEU A 211 9.31 -18.27 -3.68
CA LEU A 211 8.26 -17.40 -4.23
C LEU A 211 8.54 -15.92 -3.98
N SER A 212 9.15 -15.55 -2.84
CA SER A 212 9.51 -14.15 -2.55
C SER A 212 10.56 -13.61 -3.51
N VAL A 213 11.52 -14.45 -3.91
CA VAL A 213 12.51 -14.11 -4.94
C VAL A 213 11.83 -14.02 -6.31
N LEU A 214 10.99 -15.00 -6.63
CA LEU A 214 10.30 -15.09 -7.91
C LEU A 214 9.38 -13.88 -8.19
N PHE A 215 8.63 -13.43 -7.18
CA PHE A 215 7.77 -12.24 -7.23
C PHE A 215 8.50 -10.93 -6.90
N GLU A 216 9.82 -10.97 -6.77
CA GLU A 216 10.70 -9.82 -6.51
C GLU A 216 10.29 -8.95 -5.30
N LEU A 217 9.68 -9.54 -4.27
CA LEU A 217 9.02 -8.78 -3.19
C LEU A 217 9.97 -7.79 -2.50
N LYS A 218 11.22 -8.21 -2.28
CA LYS A 218 12.25 -7.37 -1.66
C LYS A 218 12.67 -6.21 -2.56
N ASP A 219 12.87 -6.45 -3.84
CA ASP A 219 13.30 -5.42 -4.79
C ASP A 219 12.20 -4.39 -5.02
N ARG A 220 10.94 -4.83 -5.07
CA ARG A 220 9.76 -3.96 -5.15
C ARG A 220 9.66 -3.05 -3.92
N TYR A 221 9.82 -3.62 -2.72
CA TYR A 221 9.88 -2.84 -1.49
C TYR A 221 10.99 -1.77 -1.51
N GLU A 222 12.23 -2.15 -1.86
CA GLU A 222 13.34 -1.19 -1.89
C GLU A 222 13.12 -0.08 -2.93
N LYS A 223 12.53 -0.38 -4.10
CA LYS A 223 12.14 0.63 -5.09
C LYS A 223 11.12 1.63 -4.54
N ILE A 224 10.04 1.15 -3.91
CA ILE A 224 9.01 1.99 -3.28
C ILE A 224 9.64 2.87 -2.20
N ARG A 225 10.46 2.27 -1.34
CA ARG A 225 11.16 2.97 -0.26
C ARG A 225 12.06 4.07 -0.78
N HIS A 226 12.94 3.77 -1.74
CA HIS A 226 13.87 4.75 -2.31
C HIS A 226 13.15 5.92 -2.99
N LYS A 227 12.09 5.65 -3.76
CA LYS A 227 11.26 6.71 -4.35
C LYS A 227 10.62 7.58 -3.26
N THR A 228 10.09 6.97 -2.20
CA THR A 228 9.48 7.68 -1.06
C THR A 228 10.48 8.57 -0.32
N GLU A 229 11.68 8.05 -0.03
CA GLU A 229 12.78 8.81 0.58
C GLU A 229 13.18 10.00 -0.31
N THR A 230 13.34 9.77 -1.62
CA THR A 230 13.67 10.82 -2.59
C THR A 230 12.62 11.95 -2.62
N ILE A 231 11.34 11.59 -2.66
CA ILE A 231 10.23 12.56 -2.64
C ILE A 231 10.26 13.38 -1.34
N MET A 232 10.54 12.74 -0.20
CA MET A 232 10.64 13.43 1.09
C MET A 232 11.82 14.42 1.12
N ASP A 233 13.00 14.02 0.65
CA ASP A 233 14.18 14.88 0.59
C ASP A 233 13.94 16.11 -0.30
N ILE A 234 13.31 15.93 -1.47
CA ILE A 234 12.96 17.04 -2.37
C ILE A 234 11.95 17.99 -1.70
N THR A 235 10.95 17.43 -1.01
CA THR A 235 9.92 18.22 -0.33
C THR A 235 10.50 19.04 0.81
N GLU A 236 11.41 18.46 1.59
CA GLU A 236 12.10 19.16 2.68
C GLU A 236 12.98 20.29 2.13
N ALA A 237 13.76 20.02 1.07
CA ALA A 237 14.56 21.04 0.41
C ALA A 237 13.70 22.20 -0.10
N PHE A 238 12.55 21.90 -0.72
CA PHE A 238 11.63 22.92 -1.22
C PHE A 238 11.00 23.74 -0.09
N SER A 239 10.54 23.08 0.97
CA SER A 239 10.00 23.74 2.16
C SER A 239 11.00 24.74 2.74
N ASN A 240 12.26 24.33 2.89
CA ASN A 240 13.34 25.19 3.37
C ASN A 240 13.58 26.42 2.46
N LEU A 241 13.56 26.24 1.13
CA LEU A 241 13.68 27.36 0.17
C LEU A 241 12.54 28.38 0.30
N VAL A 242 11.30 27.90 0.45
CA VAL A 242 10.13 28.76 0.61
C VAL A 242 10.18 29.53 1.94
N HIS A 243 10.58 28.87 3.02
CA HIS A 243 10.79 29.51 4.32
C HIS A 243 11.87 30.61 4.26
N ALA A 244 13.02 30.33 3.65
CA ALA A 244 14.11 31.30 3.52
C ALA A 244 13.68 32.57 2.76
N ARG A 245 12.98 32.42 1.62
CA ARG A 245 12.54 33.57 0.82
C ARG A 245 11.54 34.46 1.56
N ARG A 246 10.71 33.89 2.42
CA ARG A 246 9.77 34.64 3.25
C ARG A 246 10.48 35.43 4.35
N GLY A 247 11.49 34.83 4.97
CA GLY A 247 12.39 35.54 5.89
C GLY A 247 12.94 36.81 5.26
N THR A 248 13.48 36.71 4.03
CA THR A 248 13.99 37.87 3.29
C THR A 248 12.92 38.94 3.02
N ARG A 249 11.66 38.57 2.73
CA ARG A 249 10.57 39.55 2.56
C ARG A 249 10.24 40.30 3.85
N LEU A 250 10.21 39.59 4.98
CA LEU A 250 9.98 40.21 6.30
C LEU A 250 11.14 41.14 6.68
N GLU A 251 12.38 40.74 6.40
CA GLU A 251 13.56 41.58 6.59
C GLU A 251 13.44 42.89 5.80
N TRP A 252 13.07 42.82 4.52
CA TRP A 252 12.85 44.02 3.69
C TRP A 252 11.71 44.90 4.20
N ALA A 253 10.61 44.32 4.68
CA ALA A 253 9.51 45.09 5.27
C ALA A 253 9.98 45.88 6.51
N ILE A 254 10.78 45.26 7.38
CA ILE A 254 11.36 45.92 8.56
C ILE A 254 12.32 47.05 8.15
N ILE A 255 13.20 46.80 7.17
CA ILE A 255 14.13 47.83 6.66
C ILE A 255 13.35 49.04 6.12
N ILE A 256 12.30 48.81 5.32
CA ILE A 256 11.47 49.89 4.76
C ILE A 256 10.78 50.68 5.88
N LEU A 257 10.26 50.01 6.91
CA LEU A 257 9.63 50.68 8.06
C LEU A 257 10.63 51.59 8.80
N ILE A 258 11.85 51.13 9.03
CA ILE A 258 12.92 51.92 9.66
C ILE A 258 13.28 53.13 8.78
N VAL A 259 13.41 52.95 7.46
CA VAL A 259 13.70 54.04 6.52
C VAL A 259 12.60 55.10 6.54
N ILE A 260 11.32 54.69 6.58
CA ILE A 260 10.18 55.61 6.69
C ILE A 260 10.23 56.39 8.01
N GLU A 261 10.51 55.71 9.13
CA GLU A 261 10.63 56.35 10.45
C GLU A 261 11.74 57.42 10.48
N ILE A 262 12.89 57.11 9.87
CA ILE A 262 14.02 58.06 9.76
C ILE A 262 13.61 59.27 8.91
N ILE A 263 12.95 59.06 7.77
CA ILE A 263 12.50 60.16 6.89
C ILE A 263 11.50 61.07 7.63
N LEU A 264 10.52 60.48 8.33
CA LEU A 264 9.53 61.24 9.11
C LEU A 264 10.22 62.04 10.23
N SER A 265 11.17 61.43 10.94
CA SER A 265 11.93 62.09 12.01
C SER A 265 12.76 63.26 11.48
N LEU A 266 13.38 63.10 10.30
CA LEU A 266 14.12 64.18 9.65
C LEU A 266 13.20 65.30 9.16
N TYR A 267 12.04 64.94 8.58
CA TYR A 267 11.05 65.92 8.17
C TYR A 267 10.59 66.79 9.35
N ASP A 268 10.25 66.15 10.48
CA ASP A 268 9.87 66.85 11.71
C ASP A 268 11.00 67.74 12.27
N LEU A 269 12.27 67.36 12.07
CA LEU A 269 13.42 68.14 12.53
C LEU A 269 13.69 69.38 11.65
N PHE A 270 13.48 69.27 10.33
CA PHE A 270 13.85 70.32 9.38
C PHE A 270 12.69 71.26 9.00
N PHE A 271 11.44 70.80 9.10
CA PHE A 271 10.26 71.57 8.69
C PHE A 271 9.39 72.03 9.87
N ARG A 272 9.87 71.88 11.10
CA ARG A 272 9.25 72.39 12.32
C ARG A 272 10.21 73.30 13.08
#